data_AF-A0A2D9C952-F1
#
_entry.id   AF-A0A2D9C952-F1
#
_cell.length_a   1.000
_cell.length_b   1.000
_cell.length_c   1.000
_cell.angle_alpha   90.00
_cell.angle_beta   90.00
_cell.angle_gamma   90.00
#
_symmetry.space_group_name_H-M   'P 1'
#
loop_
_entity.id
_entity.type
_entity.pdbx_description
1 polymer ?
#
loop_
_entity_poly.entity_id
_entity_poly.type
_entity_poly.pdbx_seq_one_letter_code
_entity_poly.pdbx_strand_id
1 'polypeptide(L)' 'MKTFEELGNLQGYIADTYRAAIDQMHETGEYNPSLLNGARQLLKDNEIVLTAGKDTPINDLLNVVLPFEEDQELKAKV' A
#
# COMPACT_ATOMS: atom_id res chain seq x y z
N MET A 1 14.30 4.71 28.67
CA MET A 1 13.54 4.09 27.58
C MET A 1 12.34 4.96 27.30
N LYS A 2 11.96 5.15 26.03
CA LYS A 2 10.76 5.93 25.69
C LYS A 2 9.49 5.21 26.15
N THR A 3 8.46 5.97 26.49
CA THR A 3 7.14 5.41 26.81
C THR A 3 6.43 4.95 25.53
N PHE A 4 5.41 4.11 25.69
CA PHE A 4 4.57 3.69 24.57
C PHE A 4 3.90 4.89 23.87
N GLU A 5 3.44 5.87 24.63
CA GLU A 5 2.84 7.11 24.11
C GLU A 5 3.84 7.92 23.28
N GLU A 6 5.07 8.08 23.78
CA GLU A 6 6.13 8.77 23.05
C GLU A 6 6.48 8.08 21.73
N LEU A 7 6.44 6.74 21.70
CA LEU A 7 6.66 5.95 20.50
C LEU A 7 5.50 6.08 19.51
N GLY A 8 4.25 6.09 20.00
CA GLY A 8 3.06 6.33 19.17
C GLY A 8 3.08 7.72 18.53
N ASN A 9 3.44 8.75 19.29
CA ASN A 9 3.58 10.11 18.76
C ASN A 9 4.66 10.18 17.67
N LEU A 10 5.81 9.52 17.89
CA LEU A 10 6.87 9.45 16.90
C LEU A 10 6.39 8.77 15.60
N GLN A 11 5.62 7.68 15.72
CA GLN A 11 5.07 6.99 14.57
C GLN A 11 4.10 7.89 13.77
N GLY A 12 3.27 8.68 14.46
CA GLY A 12 2.40 9.68 13.83
C GLY A 12 3.19 10.71 13.02
N TYR A 13 4.25 11.29 13.61
CA TYR A 13 5.12 12.24 12.91
C TYR A 13 5.79 11.63 11.67
N ILE A 14 6.23 10.37 11.75
CA ILE A 14 6.84 9.68 10.61
C ILE A 14 5.81 9.49 9.49
N ALA A 15 4.58 9.07 9.81
CA ALA A 15 3.51 8.91 8.84
C ALA A 15 3.14 10.23 8.15
N ASP A 16 2.98 11.31 8.93
CA ASP A 16 2.69 12.65 8.39
C ASP A 16 3.82 13.18 7.50
N THR A 17 5.08 12.90 7.86
CA THR A 17 6.24 13.28 7.06
C THR A 17 6.24 12.57 5.72
N TYR A 18 5.96 11.26 5.69
CA TYR A 18 5.85 10.52 4.44
C TYR A 18 4.72 11.04 3.57
N ARG A 19 3.55 11.35 4.16
CA ARG A 19 2.42 11.95 3.41
C ARG A 19 2.83 13.26 2.75
N ALA A 20 3.37 14.20 3.53
CA ALA A 20 3.77 15.50 3.02
C ALA A 20 4.84 15.41 1.91
N ALA A 21 5.79 14.49 2.05
CA ALA A 21 6.80 14.26 1.02
C ALA A 21 6.18 13.68 -0.27
N ILE A 22 5.23 12.77 -0.16
CA ILE A 22 4.52 12.18 -1.32
C ILE A 22 3.66 13.24 -2.01
N ASP A 23 2.94 14.07 -1.26
CA ASP A 23 2.16 15.19 -1.80
C ASP A 23 3.06 16.14 -2.60
N GLN A 24 4.23 16.49 -2.05
CA GLN A 24 5.22 17.30 -2.75
C GLN A 24 5.70 16.63 -4.04
N MET A 25 5.98 15.32 -4.05
CA MET A 25 6.38 14.60 -5.28
C MET A 25 5.29 14.60 -6.35
N HIS A 26 4.02 14.56 -5.94
CA HIS A 26 2.90 14.69 -6.88
C HIS A 26 2.81 16.08 -7.49
N GLU A 27 3.07 17.13 -6.70
CA GLU A 27 3.09 18.51 -7.18
C GLU A 27 4.27 18.79 -8.12
N THR A 28 5.46 18.29 -7.81
CA THR A 28 6.68 18.55 -8.58
C THR A 28 6.87 17.59 -9.76
N GLY A 29 6.28 16.39 -9.69
CA GLY A 29 6.54 15.30 -10.62
C GLY A 29 7.89 14.61 -10.42
N GLU A 30 8.66 15.00 -9.39
CA GLU A 30 9.98 14.44 -9.09
C GLU A 30 9.88 13.41 -7.96
N TYR A 31 9.92 12.12 -8.32
CA TYR A 31 9.72 11.05 -7.35
C TYR A 31 11.04 10.55 -6.76
N ASN A 32 11.06 10.41 -5.43
CA ASN A 32 12.17 9.82 -4.69
C ASN A 32 11.85 8.35 -4.30
N PRO A 33 12.47 7.35 -4.93
CA PRO A 33 12.18 5.94 -4.67
C PRO A 33 12.44 5.51 -3.22
N SER A 34 13.44 6.10 -2.56
CA SER A 34 13.79 5.74 -1.18
C SER A 34 12.70 6.15 -0.20
N LEU A 35 12.11 7.33 -0.40
CA LEU A 35 10.99 7.82 0.41
C LEU A 35 9.72 6.98 0.17
N LEU A 36 9.41 6.66 -1.09
CA LEU A 36 8.28 5.80 -1.43
C LEU A 36 8.42 4.39 -0.83
N ASN A 37 9.62 3.80 -0.89
CA ASN A 37 9.85 2.49 -0.28
C ASN A 37 9.77 2.55 1.25
N GLY A 38 10.24 3.62 1.87
CA GLY A 38 10.08 3.86 3.31
C GLY A 38 8.61 3.93 3.72
N ALA A 39 7.80 4.72 3.01
CA ALA A 39 6.36 4.81 3.23
C ALA A 39 5.66 3.45 3.04
N ARG A 40 5.99 2.72 1.96
CA ARG A 40 5.48 1.36 1.72
C ARG A 40 5.82 0.40 2.87
N GLN A 41 7.04 0.49 3.40
CA GLN A 41 7.48 -0.36 4.49
C GLN A 41 6.73 -0.02 5.78
N LEU A 42 6.54 1.26 6.10
CA LEU A 42 5.73 1.70 7.24
C LEU A 42 4.31 1.13 7.18
N LEU A 43 3.66 1.19 6.01
CA LEU A 43 2.31 0.62 5.83
C LEU A 43 2.31 -0.90 6.06
N LYS A 44 3.27 -1.61 5.46
CA LYS A 44 3.39 -3.06 5.60
C LYS A 44 3.62 -3.49 7.04
N ASP A 45 4.49 -2.80 7.78
CA ASP A 45 4.83 -3.12 9.16
C ASP A 45 3.66 -2.87 10.13
N ASN A 46 2.66 -2.10 9.69
CA ASN A 46 1.41 -1.85 10.43
C ASN A 46 0.21 -2.60 9.84
N GLU A 47 0.47 -3.64 9.03
CA GLU A 47 -0.56 -4.49 8.42
C GLU A 47 -1.58 -3.72 7.56
N ILE A 48 -1.20 -2.54 7.08
CA ILE A 48 -2.01 -1.76 6.15
C ILE A 48 -1.78 -2.34 4.75
N VAL A 49 -2.65 -3.25 4.36
CA VAL A 49 -2.63 -3.88 3.04
C VAL A 49 -3.65 -3.20 2.14
N LEU A 50 -3.19 -2.70 1.00
CA LEU A 50 -4.10 -2.25 -0.05
C LEU A 50 -4.65 -3.49 -0.75
N THR A 51 -5.87 -3.90 -0.42
CA THR A 51 -6.63 -4.78 -1.30
C THR A 51 -6.91 -3.97 -2.56
N ALA A 52 -6.61 -4.52 -3.73
CA ALA A 52 -7.08 -4.01 -5.01
C ALA A 52 -8.57 -3.68 -4.89
N GLY A 53 -8.90 -2.39 -4.77
CA GLY A 53 -10.28 -1.96 -4.71
C GLY A 53 -10.98 -2.31 -6.02
N LYS A 54 -12.31 -2.46 -5.95
CA LYS A 54 -13.14 -2.42 -7.15
C LYS A 54 -12.79 -1.13 -7.92
N ASP A 55 -12.64 -1.23 -9.24
CA ASP A 55 -12.27 -0.13 -10.14
C ASP A 55 -10.80 0.35 -10.08
N THR A 56 -9.89 -0.49 -9.58
CA THR A 56 -8.44 -0.26 -9.76
C THR A 56 -7.94 -0.95 -11.04
N PRO A 57 -6.95 -0.39 -11.77
CA PRO A 57 -6.36 -1.04 -12.95
C PRO A 57 -5.84 -2.46 -12.68
N ILE A 58 -5.47 -2.74 -11.43
CA ILE A 58 -5.02 -4.07 -11.00
C ILE A 58 -6.19 -5.07 -10.91
N ASN A 59 -7.39 -4.59 -10.56
CA ASN A 59 -8.63 -5.37 -10.60
C ASN A 59 -9.07 -5.63 -12.05
N ASP A 60 -8.79 -4.71 -12.97
CA ASP A 60 -9.03 -4.93 -14.40
C ASP A 60 -8.10 -6.00 -14.99
N LEU A 61 -6.84 -6.07 -14.53
CA LEU A 61 -5.88 -7.11 -14.92
C LEU A 61 -6.31 -8.52 -14.47
N LEU A 62 -6.98 -8.66 -13.31
CA LEU A 62 -7.53 -9.94 -12.87
C LEU A 62 -8.55 -10.51 -13.86
N ASN A 63 -9.30 -9.65 -14.54
CA ASN A 63 -10.34 -10.04 -15.50
C ASN A 63 -9.83 -10.13 -16.95
N VAL A 64 -8.66 -9.58 -17.26
CA VAL A 64 -8.14 -9.46 -18.64
C VAL A 64 -6.93 -10.37 -18.91
N VAL A 65 -6.14 -10.75 -17.88
CA VAL A 65 -4.79 -11.34 -18.09
C VAL A 65 -4.64 -12.78 -17.60
N LEU A 66 -5.64 -13.38 -16.95
CA LEU A 66 -5.57 -14.80 -16.61
C LEU A 66 -6.30 -15.63 -17.68
N PRO A 67 -5.59 -16.36 -18.57
CA PRO A 67 -6.18 -17.21 -19.62
C PRO A 67 -6.68 -18.55 -19.05
N PHE A 68 -7.13 -18.54 -17.80
CA PHE A 68 -7.71 -19.72 -17.18
C PHE A 68 -9.18 -19.44 -17.04
N GLU A 69 -9.99 -20.14 -17.84
CA GLU A 69 -11.42 -20.25 -17.56
C GLU A 69 -11.57 -20.61 -16.08
N GLU A 70 -12.42 -19.90 -15.35
CA GLU A 70 -12.70 -20.23 -13.96
C GLU A 70 -13.24 -21.67 -13.91
N ASP A 71 -12.37 -22.61 -13.55
CA ASP A 71 -12.78 -24.00 -13.35
C ASP A 71 -13.69 -24.06 -12.12
N GLN A 72 -15.00 -24.17 -12.39
CA GLN A 72 -16.03 -24.24 -11.35
C GLN A 72 -15.83 -25.45 -10.42
N GLU A 73 -15.15 -26.51 -10.87
CA GLU A 73 -14.84 -27.67 -10.02
C GLU A 73 -13.75 -27.36 -8.99
N LEU A 74 -12.83 -26.44 -9.28
CA LEU A 74 -11.78 -26.04 -8.33
C LEU A 74 -12.32 -25.15 -7.21
N LYS A 75 -13.27 -24.25 -7.52
CA LYS A 75 -13.95 -23.40 -6.53
C LYS A 75 -14.80 -24.21 -5.55
N ALA A 76 -15.34 -25.36 -5.96
CA ALA A 76 -16.20 -26.20 -5.11
C ALA A 76 -15.42 -27.06 -4.09
N LYS A 77 -14.09 -27.12 -4.19
CA LYS A 77 -13.22 -27.94 -3.31
C LYS A 77 -12.52 -27.14 -2.21
N VAL A 78 -12.73 -25.82 -2.13
CA VAL A 78 -12.18 -24.93 -1.10
C VAL A 78 -13.28 -24.51 -0.14
#